data_AF-A0A1F8U4Z2-F1
#
_entry.id   AF-A0A1F8U4Z2-F1
#
_cell.length_a   1.000
_cell.length_b   1.000
_cell.length_c   1.000
_cell.angle_alpha   90.00
_cell.angle_beta   90.00
_cell.angle_gamma   90.00
#
_symmetry.space_group_name_H-M   'P 1'
#
loop_
_entity.id
_entity.type
_entity.pdbx_description
1 polymer ?
#
loop_
_entity_poly.entity_id
_entity_poly.type
_entity_poly.pdbx_seq_one_letter_code
_entity_poly.pdbx_strand_id
1 'polypeptide(L)'
;MVAPYDHQPSLELLDAETRAEMMELTSQAMVILKKVYRPQAFNVGANIGKAAGAGVPDHVHLHIVPRWTGDSNFMSVLGETRVLPETIKETYKRVRDGWNS
;
A
#
# COMPACT_ATOMS: atom_id res chain seq x y z
N MET A 1 -1.46 1.39 -3.18
CA MET A 1 -0.98 2.64 -2.53
C MET A 1 -2.08 3.67 -2.65
N VAL A 2 -2.13 4.64 -1.74
CA VAL A 2 -2.96 5.84 -1.87
C VAL A 2 -2.01 7.02 -2.10
N ALA A 3 -2.23 7.78 -3.16
CA ALA A 3 -1.40 8.91 -3.54
C ALA A 3 -2.31 10.09 -3.91
N PRO A 4 -1.99 11.32 -3.48
CA PRO A 4 -2.73 12.51 -3.88
C PRO A 4 -2.51 12.81 -5.37
N TYR A 5 -3.37 13.61 -5.97
CA TYR A 5 -3.13 14.15 -7.32
C TYR A 5 -2.04 15.23 -7.30
N ASP A 6 -1.96 16.00 -6.21
CA ASP A 6 -0.95 17.03 -6.02
C ASP A 6 0.43 16.43 -5.82
N HIS A 7 1.38 16.90 -6.62
CA HIS A 7 2.75 16.44 -6.57
C HIS A 7 3.51 17.14 -5.42
N GLN A 8 3.46 16.54 -4.23
CA GLN A 8 4.17 17.03 -3.05
C GLN A 8 5.05 15.94 -2.41
N PRO A 9 6.27 16.26 -1.95
CA PRO A 9 7.21 15.29 -1.42
C PRO A 9 6.84 14.76 -0.02
N SER A 10 5.96 15.44 0.71
CA SER A 10 5.62 15.10 2.09
C SER A 10 4.17 15.45 2.44
N LEU A 11 3.67 14.84 3.51
CA LEU A 11 2.29 15.07 3.98
C LEU A 11 2.09 16.48 4.53
N GLU A 12 3.14 17.12 5.09
CA GLU A 12 3.01 18.47 5.64
C GLU A 12 2.76 19.54 4.57
N LEU A 13 3.06 19.24 3.30
CA LEU A 13 2.87 20.16 2.17
C LEU A 13 1.50 20.03 1.48
N LEU A 14 0.72 19.01 1.84
CA LEU A 14 -0.66 18.87 1.37
C LEU A 14 -1.59 19.76 2.20
N ASP A 15 -2.78 20.05 1.67
CA ASP A 15 -3.83 20.66 2.47
C ASP A 15 -4.48 19.61 3.41
N ALA A 16 -5.32 20.08 4.35
CA ALA A 16 -5.93 19.21 5.34
C ALA A 16 -7.01 18.27 4.77
N GLU A 17 -7.73 18.71 3.73
CA GLU A 17 -8.78 17.94 3.09
C GLU A 17 -8.19 16.77 2.32
N THR A 18 -7.13 17.01 1.54
CA THR A 18 -6.38 15.97 0.83
C THR A 18 -5.81 14.94 1.81
N ARG A 19 -5.21 15.37 2.92
CA ARG A 19 -4.72 14.43 3.95
C ARG A 19 -5.84 13.58 4.56
N ALA A 20 -7.01 14.17 4.81
CA ALA A 20 -8.16 13.47 5.36
C ALA A 20 -8.70 12.43 4.36
N GLU A 21 -8.85 12.81 3.08
CA GLU A 21 -9.28 11.91 2.02
C GLU A 21 -8.30 10.74 1.85
N MET A 22 -6.99 11.00 1.89
CA MET A 22 -5.98 9.94 1.82
C MET A 22 -6.14 8.91 2.95
N MET A 23 -6.49 9.36 4.17
CA MET A 23 -6.74 8.46 5.30
C MET A 23 -8.04 7.67 5.14
N GLU A 24 -9.10 8.29 4.62
CA GLU A 24 -10.37 7.60 4.34
C GLU A 24 -10.20 6.52 3.27
N LEU A 25 -9.54 6.86 2.15
CA LEU A 25 -9.20 5.90 1.09
C LEU A 25 -8.32 4.76 1.60
N THR A 26 -7.41 5.06 2.53
CA THR A 26 -6.57 4.04 3.17
C THR A 26 -7.40 3.07 4.01
N SER A 27 -8.33 3.59 4.81
CA SER A 27 -9.28 2.80 5.61
C SER A 27 -10.15 1.92 4.72
N GLN A 28 -10.73 2.49 3.65
CA GLN A 28 -11.56 1.78 2.69
C GLN A 28 -10.77 0.66 1.98
N ALA A 29 -9.54 0.94 1.54
CA ALA A 29 -8.67 -0.04 0.93
C ALA A 29 -8.39 -1.23 1.87
N MET A 30 -8.16 -0.99 3.17
CA MET A 30 -7.98 -2.06 4.15
C MET A 30 -9.23 -2.94 4.28
N VAL A 31 -10.43 -2.36 4.27
CA VAL A 31 -11.69 -3.12 4.30
C VAL A 31 -11.83 -4.01 3.06
N ILE A 32 -11.54 -3.48 1.88
CA ILE A 32 -11.61 -4.22 0.62
C ILE A 32 -10.57 -5.34 0.60
N LEU A 33 -9.32 -5.05 0.97
CA LEU A 33 -8.26 -6.06 1.04
C LEU A 33 -8.57 -7.16 2.06
N LYS A 34 -9.26 -6.83 3.16
CA LYS A 34 -9.78 -7.83 4.11
C LYS A 34 -10.78 -8.79 3.45
N LYS A 35 -11.73 -8.27 2.67
CA LYS A 35 -12.71 -9.08 1.96
C LYS A 35 -12.05 -9.96 0.88
N VAL A 36 -11.12 -9.40 0.10
CA VAL A 36 -10.52 -10.06 -1.07
C VAL A 36 -9.49 -11.11 -0.70
N TYR A 37 -8.62 -10.83 0.29
CA TYR A 37 -7.45 -11.65 0.60
C TYR A 37 -7.42 -12.23 2.01
N ARG A 38 -8.26 -11.76 2.93
CA ARG A 38 -8.28 -12.20 4.34
C ARG A 38 -6.89 -12.19 5.02
N PRO A 39 -6.12 -11.08 4.95
CA PRO A 39 -4.89 -10.92 5.70
C PRO A 39 -5.15 -10.90 7.21
N GLN A 40 -4.13 -11.29 7.97
CA GLN A 40 -4.17 -11.29 9.43
C GLN A 40 -3.84 -9.91 10.02
N ALA A 41 -3.00 -9.13 9.32
CA ALA A 41 -2.59 -7.79 9.73
C ALA A 41 -2.23 -6.91 8.53
N PHE A 42 -1.88 -5.64 8.78
CA PHE A 42 -1.43 -4.69 7.77
C PHE A 42 -0.23 -3.89 8.27
N ASN A 43 0.70 -3.55 7.37
CA ASN A 43 1.58 -2.40 7.54
C ASN A 43 1.07 -1.24 6.69
N VAL A 44 0.93 -0.07 7.29
CA VAL A 44 0.49 1.15 6.62
C VAL A 44 1.46 2.27 6.95
N GLY A 45 1.93 3.00 5.94
CA GLY A 45 2.87 4.10 6.14
C GLY A 45 3.41 4.70 4.86
N ALA A 46 4.21 5.75 4.99
CA ALA A 46 4.90 6.42 3.91
C ALA A 46 6.37 6.63 4.29
N ASN A 47 7.25 6.59 3.29
CA ASN A 47 8.65 6.97 3.45
C ASN A 47 8.81 8.40 2.93
N ILE A 48 9.27 9.32 3.78
CA ILE A 48 9.43 10.75 3.44
C ILE A 48 10.92 11.10 3.44
N GLY A 49 11.40 11.60 2.30
CA GLY A 49 12.81 11.93 2.10
C GLY A 49 13.70 10.72 1.79
N LYS A 50 14.84 10.98 1.17
CA LYS A 50 15.79 9.94 0.71
C LYS A 50 16.30 9.06 1.85
N ALA A 51 16.55 9.65 3.02
CA ALA A 51 17.05 8.94 4.19
C ALA A 51 16.06 7.89 4.73
N ALA A 52 14.75 8.10 4.55
CA ALA A 52 13.72 7.14 4.90
C ALA A 52 13.53 6.03 3.84
N GLY A 53 14.33 6.02 2.76
CA GLY A 53 14.18 5.07 1.66
C GLY A 53 12.99 5.39 0.75
N ALA A 54 12.65 6.67 0.56
CA ALA A 54 11.63 7.08 -0.41
C ALA A 54 12.09 6.74 -1.84
N GLY A 55 11.39 5.83 -2.51
CA GLY A 55 11.69 5.46 -3.90
C GLY A 55 11.28 6.53 -4.92
N VAL A 56 10.26 7.34 -4.58
CA VAL A 56 9.85 8.54 -5.32
C VAL A 56 9.87 9.71 -4.33
N PRO A 57 11.04 10.34 -4.13
CA PRO A 57 11.22 11.32 -3.06
C PRO A 57 10.39 12.59 -3.24
N ASP A 58 10.00 12.90 -4.48
CA ASP A 58 9.25 14.11 -4.81
C ASP A 58 7.73 13.93 -4.66
N HIS A 59 7.23 12.70 -4.46
CA HIS A 59 5.79 12.42 -4.39
C HIS A 59 5.42 11.47 -3.25
N VAL A 60 4.73 12.00 -2.26
CA VAL A 60 4.24 11.24 -1.11
C VAL A 60 3.18 10.23 -1.51
N HIS A 61 3.23 9.04 -0.92
CA HIS A 61 2.24 7.98 -1.14
C HIS A 61 2.21 7.03 0.06
N LEU A 62 1.01 6.63 0.45
CA LEU A 62 0.78 5.67 1.54
C LEU A 62 0.78 4.24 0.98
N HIS A 63 1.67 3.42 1.52
CA HIS A 63 1.70 1.98 1.32
C HIS A 63 0.69 1.32 2.24
N ILE A 64 -0.01 0.31 1.71
CA ILE A 64 -0.95 -0.52 2.45
C ILE A 64 -0.58 -1.95 2.10
N VAL A 65 0.09 -2.62 3.03
CA VAL A 65 0.70 -3.94 2.79
C VAL A 65 -0.01 -4.97 3.66
N PRO A 66 -0.85 -5.84 3.08
CA PRO A 66 -1.43 -6.98 3.78
C PRO A 66 -0.34 -7.93 4.29
N ARG A 67 -0.49 -8.45 5.52
CA ARG A 67 0.47 -9.32 6.19
C ARG A 67 -0.17 -10.63 6.68
N TRP A 68 0.62 -11.69 6.64
CA TRP A 68 0.30 -13.00 7.23
C TRP A 68 1.47 -13.50 8.07
N THR A 69 1.17 -14.25 9.11
CA THR A 69 2.18 -14.97 9.90
C THR A 69 2.98 -15.89 8.97
N GLY A 70 4.29 -15.67 8.87
CA GLY A 70 5.17 -16.45 7.99
C GLY A 70 5.17 -16.03 6.52
N ASP A 71 4.61 -14.86 6.17
CA ASP A 71 4.68 -14.32 4.80
C ASP A 71 6.11 -13.96 4.34
N SER A 72 7.04 -13.92 5.29
CA SER A 72 8.48 -13.86 5.10
C SER A 72 9.00 -15.31 5.20
N ASN A 73 9.02 -16.01 4.07
CA ASN A 73 9.42 -17.41 3.99
C ASN A 73 10.91 -17.59 3.68
N PHE A 74 11.48 -18.77 3.98
CA PHE A 74 12.91 -19.08 3.84
C PHE A 74 13.52 -18.70 2.46
N MET A 75 12.73 -18.81 1.39
CA MET A 75 13.13 -18.39 0.03
C MET A 75 13.29 -16.87 -0.14
N SER A 76 12.49 -16.05 0.55
CA SER A 76 12.62 -14.58 0.48
C SER A 76 13.76 -14.05 1.37
N VAL A 77 14.24 -14.84 2.33
CA VAL A 77 15.32 -14.46 3.26
C VAL A 77 16.70 -14.94 2.78
N LEU A 78 16.80 -16.11 2.13
CA LEU A 78 18.09 -16.70 1.71
C LEU A 78 18.26 -16.81 0.19
N GLY A 79 17.17 -16.77 -0.58
CA GLY A 79 17.20 -16.96 -2.04
C GLY A 79 16.96 -15.70 -2.87
N GLU A 80 16.80 -14.53 -2.22
CA GLU A 80 16.41 -13.24 -2.84
C GLU A 80 15.19 -13.32 -3.79
N THR A 81 14.43 -14.41 -3.72
CA THR A 81 13.37 -14.73 -4.67
C THR A 81 12.04 -14.74 -3.95
N ARG A 82 11.22 -13.72 -4.21
CA ARG A 82 9.86 -13.64 -3.72
C ARG A 82 8.92 -14.32 -4.72
N VAL A 83 8.35 -15.45 -4.33
CA VAL A 83 7.28 -16.08 -5.10
C VAL A 83 6.02 -15.22 -4.97
N LEU A 84 5.60 -14.60 -6.08
CA LEU A 84 4.31 -13.91 -6.17
C LEU A 84 3.26 -14.94 -6.66
N PRO A 85 2.31 -15.35 -5.83
CA PRO A 85 1.35 -16.40 -6.18
C PRO A 85 0.27 -15.93 -7.17
N GLU A 86 0.18 -14.63 -7.43
CA GLU A 86 -0.83 -14.01 -8.30
C GLU A 86 -0.16 -12.93 -9.17
N THR A 87 -0.64 -12.76 -10.40
CA THR A 87 -0.13 -11.70 -11.28
C THR A 87 -0.70 -10.34 -10.89
N ILE A 88 0.02 -9.26 -11.18
CA ILE A 88 -0.44 -7.88 -10.90
C ILE A 88 -1.79 -7.59 -11.57
N LYS A 89 -2.04 -8.13 -12.76
CA LYS A 89 -3.31 -7.94 -13.50
C LYS A 89 -4.49 -8.58 -12.77
N GLU A 90 -4.31 -9.79 -12.24
CA GLU A 90 -5.33 -10.48 -11.46
C GLU A 90 -5.58 -9.78 -10.13
N THR A 91 -4.52 -9.36 -9.44
CA THR A 91 -4.61 -8.55 -8.22
C THR A 91 -5.41 -7.27 -8.47
N TYR A 92 -5.09 -6.52 -9.53
CA TYR A 92 -5.82 -5.31 -9.89
C TYR A 92 -7.30 -5.58 -10.12
N LYS A 93 -7.63 -6.62 -10.91
CA LYS A 93 -9.03 -6.97 -11.20
C LYS A 93 -9.81 -7.25 -9.91
N ARG A 94 -9.29 -8.11 -9.03
CA ARG A 94 -9.99 -8.50 -7.79
C ARG A 94 -10.19 -7.34 -6.84
N VAL A 95 -9.17 -6.50 -6.66
CA VAL A 95 -9.26 -5.32 -5.78
C VAL A 95 -10.22 -4.30 -6.35
N ARG A 96 -10.18 -4.03 -7.66
CA ARG A 96 -11.12 -3.12 -8.34
C ARG A 96 -12.56 -3.62 -8.24
N ASP A 97 -12.79 -4.91 -8.48
CA ASP A 97 -14.13 -5.49 -8.41
C ASP A 97 -14.69 -5.40 -6.97
N GLY A 98 -13.84 -5.57 -5.94
CA GLY A 98 -14.22 -5.36 -4.54
C GLY A 98 -14.41 -3.89 -4.12
N TRP A 99 -13.94 -2.93 -4.93
CA TRP A 99 -14.19 -1.50 -4.73
C TRP A 99 -15.56 -1.07 -5.27
N ASN A 100 -16.05 -1.76 -6.31
CA ASN A 100 -17.32 -1.47 -6.97
C ASN A 100 -18.52 -2.23 -6.36
N SER A 101 -18.30 -3.02 -5.30
CA SER A 101 -19.30 -3.84 -4.61
C SER A 101 -19.77 -3.22 -3.30
#